data_AF-A0A376BW39-F1
#
_entry.id   AF-A0A376BW39-F1
#
_cell.length_a   1.000
_cell.length_b   1.000
_cell.length_c   1.000
_cell.angle_alpha   90.00
_cell.angle_beta   90.00
_cell.angle_gamma   90.00
#
_symmetry.space_group_name_H-M   'P 1'
#
loop_
_entity.id
_entity.type
_entity.pdbx_description
1 polymer ?
#
loop_
_entity_poly.entity_id
_entity_poly.type
_entity_poly.pdbx_seq_one_letter_code
_entity_poly.pdbx_strand_id
1 'polypeptide(L)'
;MTLRLFVLAALLITTPTFAQTPSDESVNKLIQLTESEKVLEINHEVGIQAATEAIWQQALPQPKMGDQTQRNQIIDIVDEFQENVKKRIFSPSMREAELNVLRRALKQNYTQEEIDAQLQFYSTPIGRQIIAKQAVYVEQTARDLAELTQKRYAAAIEAELPQSMAKFQALNAKKSPKATTKSPKKTSPKNKQKAK
;
A
#
# COMPACT_ATOMS: atom_id res chain seq x y z
N MET A 1 -43.70 -5.85 67.04
CA MET A 1 -44.05 -5.73 65.61
C MET A 1 -43.03 -4.78 64.97
N THR A 2 -41.80 -5.26 64.81
CA THR A 2 -40.59 -4.42 64.67
C THR A 2 -39.59 -5.14 63.80
N LEU A 3 -39.86 -5.29 62.49
CA LEU A 3 -38.82 -5.74 61.53
C LEU A 3 -39.26 -5.59 60.06
N ARG A 4 -39.66 -4.40 59.59
CA ARG A 4 -40.01 -4.22 58.16
C ARG A 4 -39.57 -2.90 57.53
N LEU A 5 -38.56 -2.23 58.08
CA LEU A 5 -38.15 -0.91 57.57
C LEU A 5 -36.65 -0.75 57.29
N PHE A 6 -35.90 -1.85 57.16
CA PHE A 6 -34.45 -1.80 56.90
C PHE A 6 -34.00 -2.46 55.59
N VAL A 7 -34.90 -2.70 54.63
CA VAL A 7 -34.54 -3.38 53.36
C VAL A 7 -34.57 -2.45 52.13
N LEU A 8 -34.88 -1.17 52.28
CA LEU A 8 -35.12 -0.28 51.12
C LEU A 8 -34.15 0.91 51.00
N ALA A 9 -32.88 0.74 51.41
CA ALA A 9 -31.86 1.79 51.28
C ALA A 9 -30.53 1.30 50.68
N ALA A 10 -30.59 0.28 49.83
CA ALA A 10 -29.48 -0.08 48.94
C ALA A 10 -29.93 0.07 47.48
N LEU A 11 -30.37 1.29 47.11
CA LEU A 11 -30.29 1.70 45.72
C LEU A 11 -28.80 1.73 45.38
N LEU A 12 -28.32 0.65 44.76
CA LEU A 12 -27.07 0.64 44.02
C LEU A 12 -27.14 1.80 43.03
N ILE A 13 -26.44 2.90 43.35
CA ILE A 13 -26.12 3.94 42.40
C ILE A 13 -25.14 3.28 41.43
N THR A 14 -25.66 2.63 40.38
CA THR A 14 -24.85 2.31 39.20
C THR A 14 -24.59 3.63 38.52
N THR A 15 -23.56 4.35 38.96
CA THR A 15 -23.00 5.43 38.14
C THR A 15 -22.66 4.79 36.80
N PRO A 16 -23.08 5.35 35.65
CA PRO A 16 -22.46 4.96 34.39
C PRO A 16 -20.98 5.22 34.60
N THR A 17 -20.17 4.16 34.63
CA THR A 17 -18.72 4.31 34.56
C THR A 17 -18.50 4.92 33.18
N PHE A 18 -18.43 6.25 33.13
CA PHE A 18 -18.00 6.92 31.92
C PHE A 18 -16.60 6.40 31.69
N ALA A 19 -16.47 5.56 30.67
CA ALA A 19 -15.22 5.01 30.19
C ALA A 19 -14.15 6.10 30.23
N GLN A 20 -13.23 5.98 31.19
CA GLN A 20 -12.24 7.02 31.42
C GLN A 20 -11.36 7.13 30.17
N THR A 21 -11.23 8.34 29.61
CA THR A 21 -10.32 8.58 28.50
C THR A 21 -8.90 8.19 28.91
N PRO A 22 -8.15 7.46 28.07
CA PRO A 22 -6.79 7.09 28.40
C PRO A 22 -5.85 8.29 28.60
N SER A 23 -4.93 8.15 29.56
CA SER A 23 -3.85 9.08 29.84
C SER A 23 -2.80 9.08 28.74
N ASP A 24 -2.10 10.20 28.56
CA ASP A 24 -0.98 10.28 27.62
C ASP A 24 0.14 9.30 27.97
N GLU A 25 0.39 9.07 29.25
CA GLU A 25 1.41 8.14 29.72
C GLU A 25 1.09 6.70 29.29
N SER A 26 -0.12 6.20 29.61
CA SER A 26 -0.53 4.84 29.26
C SER A 26 -0.54 4.64 27.74
N VAL A 27 -1.03 5.63 26.98
CA VAL A 27 -1.05 5.58 25.51
C VAL A 27 0.37 5.52 24.94
N ASN A 28 1.27 6.39 25.39
CA ASN A 28 2.64 6.41 24.90
C ASN A 28 3.39 5.11 25.25
N LYS A 29 3.16 4.58 26.45
CA LYS A 29 3.74 3.30 26.87
C LYS A 29 3.24 2.14 26.02
N LEU A 30 1.95 2.14 25.66
CA LEU A 30 1.38 1.11 24.80
C LEU A 30 2.02 1.15 23.41
N ILE A 31 2.11 2.34 22.81
CA ILE A 31 2.76 2.56 21.49
C ILE A 31 4.21 2.03 21.49
N GLN A 32 4.96 2.28 22.56
CA GLN A 32 6.33 1.79 22.70
C GLN A 32 6.39 0.26 22.80
N LEU A 33 5.53 -0.34 23.64
CA LEU A 33 5.50 -1.79 23.84
C LEU A 33 5.10 -2.56 22.59
N THR A 34 4.18 -2.02 21.78
CA THR A 34 3.70 -2.69 20.56
C THR A 34 4.61 -2.49 19.35
N GLU A 35 5.80 -1.90 19.52
CA GLU A 35 6.74 -1.57 18.44
C GLU A 35 6.07 -0.86 17.25
N SER A 36 5.07 0.00 17.52
CA SER A 36 4.27 0.63 16.45
C SER A 36 5.11 1.53 15.55
N GLU A 37 6.26 2.00 16.03
CA GLU A 37 7.24 2.72 15.22
C GLU A 37 7.81 1.85 14.09
N LYS A 38 8.15 0.60 14.39
CA LYS A 38 8.72 -0.35 13.44
C LYS A 38 7.69 -0.75 12.38
N VAL A 39 6.43 -0.89 12.76
CA VAL A 39 5.33 -1.13 11.80
C VAL A 39 5.18 0.04 10.84
N LEU A 40 5.29 1.28 11.32
CA LEU A 40 5.25 2.47 10.46
C LEU A 40 6.45 2.51 9.51
N GLU A 41 7.66 2.19 10.01
CA GLU A 41 8.87 2.08 9.19
C GLU A 41 8.73 1.05 8.07
N ILE A 42 8.28 -0.17 8.39
CA ILE A 42 8.03 -1.22 7.39
C ILE A 42 7.03 -0.75 6.32
N ASN A 43 5.93 -0.12 6.73
CA ASN A 43 4.93 0.41 5.79
C ASN A 43 5.51 1.47 4.85
N HIS A 44 6.39 2.34 5.36
CA HIS A 44 7.09 3.33 4.55
C HIS A 44 8.06 2.69 3.57
N GLU A 45 8.85 1.70 4.01
CA GLU A 45 9.78 0.99 3.14
C GLU A 45 9.05 0.30 1.98
N VAL A 46 7.93 -0.39 2.27
CA VAL A 46 7.09 -1.01 1.24
C VAL A 46 6.54 0.04 0.27
N GLY A 47 6.07 1.19 0.77
CA GLY A 47 5.55 2.28 -0.05
C GLY A 47 6.63 2.91 -0.95
N ILE A 48 7.83 3.12 -0.41
CA ILE A 48 8.98 3.64 -1.16
C ILE A 48 9.38 2.66 -2.26
N GLN A 49 9.50 1.37 -1.94
CA GLN A 49 9.84 0.33 -2.91
C GLN A 49 8.84 0.28 -4.06
N ALA A 50 7.53 0.32 -3.76
CA ALA A 50 6.49 0.33 -4.78
C ALA A 50 6.58 1.58 -5.70
N ALA A 51 6.85 2.75 -5.12
CA ALA A 51 7.04 3.99 -5.89
C ALA A 51 8.30 3.93 -6.77
N THR A 52 9.40 3.38 -6.25
CA THR A 52 10.64 3.19 -6.98
C THR A 52 10.47 2.24 -8.17
N GLU A 53 9.80 1.11 -7.97
CA GLU A 53 9.50 0.16 -9.05
C GLU A 53 8.66 0.82 -10.15
N ALA A 54 7.65 1.61 -9.77
CA ALA A 54 6.83 2.34 -10.74
C ALA A 54 7.66 3.33 -11.59
N ILE A 55 8.66 4.00 -11.00
CA ILE A 55 9.57 4.88 -11.73
C ILE A 55 10.47 4.08 -12.66
N TRP A 56 11.00 2.94 -12.21
CA TRP A 56 11.81 2.05 -13.06
C TRP A 56 11.04 1.59 -14.30
N GLN A 57 9.79 1.15 -14.13
CA GLN A 57 8.93 0.73 -15.25
C GLN A 57 8.66 1.87 -16.24
N GLN A 58 8.55 3.11 -15.75
CA GLN A 58 8.35 4.29 -16.60
C GLN A 58 9.63 4.76 -17.31
N ALA A 59 10.77 4.71 -16.62
CA ALA A 59 12.07 5.14 -17.15
C ALA A 59 12.67 4.13 -18.13
N LEU A 60 12.41 2.83 -17.94
CA LEU A 60 12.87 1.73 -18.80
C LEU A 60 11.69 0.87 -19.28
N PRO A 61 10.80 1.39 -20.14
CA PRO A 61 9.63 0.65 -20.61
C PRO A 61 9.99 -0.58 -21.49
N GLN A 62 11.27 -0.75 -21.86
CA GLN A 62 11.76 -1.94 -22.56
C GLN A 62 13.16 -2.38 -22.07
N PRO A 63 13.44 -3.70 -21.96
CA PRO A 63 14.72 -4.25 -21.49
C PRO A 63 15.94 -3.94 -22.40
N LYS A 64 15.74 -3.22 -23.51
CA LYS A 64 16.78 -2.88 -24.50
C LYS A 64 17.04 -1.38 -24.67
N MET A 65 16.34 -0.49 -23.97
CA MET A 65 16.59 0.95 -24.13
C MET A 65 17.78 1.40 -23.28
N GLY A 66 18.68 2.15 -23.93
CA GLY A 66 19.85 2.79 -23.34
C GLY A 66 21.14 1.97 -23.41
N ASP A 67 22.21 2.66 -23.84
CA ASP A 67 23.58 2.20 -23.63
C ASP A 67 23.91 2.16 -22.11
N GLN A 68 25.06 1.60 -21.75
CA GLN A 68 25.45 1.45 -20.35
C GLN A 68 25.47 2.81 -19.61
N THR A 69 25.84 3.89 -20.31
CA THR A 69 25.90 5.24 -19.74
C THR A 69 24.50 5.74 -19.38
N GLN A 70 23.53 5.59 -20.29
CA GLN A 70 22.14 5.99 -20.04
C GLN A 70 21.53 5.17 -18.89
N ARG A 71 21.84 3.87 -18.80
CA ARG A 71 21.37 3.02 -17.70
C ARG A 71 21.92 3.48 -16.35
N ASN A 72 23.21 3.78 -16.28
CA ASN A 72 23.83 4.28 -15.05
C ASN A 72 23.23 5.63 -14.62
N GLN A 73 22.97 6.55 -15.57
CA GLN A 73 22.30 7.82 -15.26
C GLN A 73 20.88 7.63 -14.71
N ILE A 74 20.14 6.65 -15.21
CA ILE A 74 18.80 6.34 -14.68
C ILE A 74 18.91 5.76 -13.27
N ILE A 75 19.90 4.89 -13.00
CA ILE A 75 20.17 4.38 -11.64
C ILE A 75 20.41 5.56 -10.69
N ASP A 76 21.31 6.47 -11.04
CA ASP A 76 21.64 7.63 -10.19
C ASP A 76 20.40 8.50 -9.89
N ILE A 77 19.55 8.75 -10.89
CA ILE A 77 18.30 9.52 -10.73
C ILE A 77 17.32 8.79 -9.80
N VAL A 78 17.18 7.48 -9.94
CA VAL A 78 16.26 6.69 -9.12
C VAL A 78 16.76 6.56 -7.68
N ASP A 79 18.06 6.44 -7.48
CA ASP A 79 18.68 6.42 -6.15
C ASP A 79 18.54 7.79 -5.46
N GLU A 80 18.78 8.89 -6.17
CA GLU A 80 18.54 10.24 -5.65
C GLU A 80 17.07 10.44 -5.27
N PHE A 81 16.14 9.99 -6.11
CA PHE A 81 14.71 10.02 -5.81
C PHE A 81 14.39 9.27 -4.52
N GLN A 82 14.89 8.03 -4.38
CA GLN A 82 14.68 7.22 -3.19
C GLN A 82 15.19 7.92 -1.93
N GLU A 83 16.41 8.46 -1.96
CA GLU A 83 16.96 9.19 -0.81
C GLU A 83 16.11 10.40 -0.45
N ASN A 84 15.67 11.16 -1.45
CA ASN A 84 14.87 12.37 -1.24
C ASN A 84 13.49 12.05 -0.66
N VAL A 85 12.87 10.94 -1.09
CA VAL A 85 11.63 10.45 -0.49
C VAL A 85 11.88 9.99 0.94
N LYS A 86 12.93 9.18 1.20
CA LYS A 86 13.30 8.72 2.54
C LYS A 86 13.49 9.90 3.50
N LYS A 87 14.24 10.93 3.11
CA LYS A 87 14.47 12.14 3.93
C LYS A 87 13.17 12.86 4.33
N ARG A 88 12.16 12.85 3.46
CA ARG A 88 10.86 13.48 3.72
C ARG A 88 10.00 12.62 4.65
N ILE A 89 9.94 11.33 4.37
CA ILE A 89 9.11 10.37 5.10
C ILE A 89 9.66 10.09 6.51
N PHE A 90 10.95 9.83 6.64
CA PHE A 90 11.62 9.57 7.92
C PHE A 90 12.03 10.84 8.67
N SER A 91 11.32 11.96 8.45
CA SER A 91 11.57 13.21 9.17
C SER A 91 10.99 13.16 10.59
N PRO A 92 11.63 13.81 11.59
CA PRO A 92 11.09 13.85 12.96
C PRO A 92 9.69 14.46 13.04
N SER A 93 9.38 15.45 12.20
CA SER A 93 8.06 16.06 12.11
C SER A 93 7.00 15.09 11.59
N MET A 94 7.34 14.27 10.58
CA MET A 94 6.41 13.27 10.06
C MET A 94 6.19 12.17 11.11
N ARG A 95 7.26 11.71 11.76
CA ARG A 95 7.21 10.74 12.84
C ARG A 95 6.27 11.19 13.96
N GLU A 96 6.37 12.43 14.40
CA GLU A 96 5.52 12.98 15.45
C GLU A 96 4.06 13.14 14.97
N ALA A 97 3.82 13.49 13.70
CA ALA A 97 2.48 13.53 13.15
C ALA A 97 1.79 12.15 13.17
N GLU A 98 2.52 11.08 12.84
CA GLU A 98 2.01 9.70 12.88
C GLU A 98 1.73 9.24 14.31
N LEU A 99 2.66 9.50 15.22
CA LEU A 99 2.45 9.22 16.64
C LEU A 99 1.19 9.92 17.17
N ASN A 100 0.94 11.16 16.75
CA ASN A 100 -0.28 11.88 17.11
C ASN A 100 -1.55 11.28 16.49
N VAL A 101 -1.47 10.70 15.29
CA VAL A 101 -2.59 9.91 14.73
C VAL A 101 -2.87 8.68 15.60
N LEU A 102 -1.83 7.92 15.97
CA LEU A 102 -1.98 6.75 16.84
C LEU A 102 -2.53 7.11 18.22
N ARG A 103 -1.97 8.13 18.88
CA ARG A 103 -2.43 8.60 20.19
C ARG A 103 -3.91 8.99 20.15
N ARG A 104 -4.34 9.74 19.13
CA ARG A 104 -5.76 10.11 18.95
C ARG A 104 -6.64 8.89 18.74
N ALA A 105 -6.24 7.97 17.86
CA ALA A 105 -7.00 6.75 17.60
C ALA A 105 -7.16 5.91 18.87
N LEU A 106 -6.09 5.75 19.67
CA LEU A 106 -6.15 5.02 20.94
C LEU A 106 -7.12 5.69 21.93
N LYS A 107 -7.02 7.01 22.12
CA LYS A 107 -7.92 7.75 23.02
C LYS A 107 -9.38 7.79 22.57
N GLN A 108 -9.64 7.64 21.27
CA GLN A 108 -11.00 7.64 20.70
C GLN A 108 -11.69 6.28 20.80
N ASN A 109 -10.92 5.18 20.79
CA ASN A 109 -11.47 3.83 20.64
C ASN A 109 -11.30 2.96 21.88
N TYR A 110 -10.44 3.36 22.83
CA TYR A 110 -10.17 2.60 24.04
C TYR A 110 -10.45 3.41 25.29
N THR A 111 -10.79 2.70 26.35
CA THR A 111 -10.86 3.21 27.71
C THR A 111 -9.51 3.07 28.42
N GLN A 112 -9.31 3.82 29.51
CA GLN A 112 -8.12 3.68 30.36
C GLN A 112 -7.96 2.25 30.87
N GLU A 113 -9.05 1.61 31.29
CA GLU A 113 -9.04 0.23 31.80
C GLU A 113 -8.57 -0.77 30.73
N GLU A 114 -9.01 -0.62 29.48
CA GLU A 114 -8.59 -1.48 28.37
C GLU A 114 -7.13 -1.27 28.00
N ILE A 115 -6.63 -0.03 28.02
CA ILE A 115 -5.21 0.24 27.80
C ILE A 115 -4.38 -0.35 28.95
N ASP A 116 -4.82 -0.21 30.19
CA ASP A 116 -4.10 -0.75 31.34
C ASP A 116 -4.08 -2.28 31.33
N ALA A 117 -5.17 -2.93 30.91
CA ALA A 117 -5.20 -4.38 30.72
C ALA A 117 -4.21 -4.84 29.62
N GLN A 118 -4.15 -4.11 28.50
CA GLN A 118 -3.16 -4.38 27.44
C GLN A 118 -1.74 -4.20 27.96
N LEU A 119 -1.46 -3.09 28.65
CA LEU A 119 -0.15 -2.80 29.24
C LEU A 119 0.25 -3.87 30.25
N GLN A 120 -0.66 -4.31 31.12
CA GLN A 120 -0.42 -5.35 32.10
C GLN A 120 0.00 -6.65 31.41
N PHE A 121 -0.75 -7.08 30.39
CA PHE A 121 -0.45 -8.29 29.64
C PHE A 121 0.86 -8.17 28.85
N TYR A 122 1.03 -7.12 28.05
CA TYR A 122 2.22 -6.90 27.22
C TYR A 122 3.49 -6.66 28.02
N SER A 123 3.38 -6.25 29.29
CA SER A 123 4.53 -6.14 30.21
C SER A 123 5.02 -7.50 30.74
N THR A 124 4.28 -8.59 30.53
CA THR A 124 4.73 -9.94 30.92
C THR A 124 5.77 -10.50 29.92
N PRO A 125 6.61 -11.47 30.32
CA PRO A 125 7.51 -12.15 29.37
C PRO A 125 6.76 -12.79 28.19
N ILE A 126 5.61 -13.41 28.44
CA ILE A 126 4.80 -14.03 27.39
C ILE A 126 4.13 -12.99 26.48
N GLY A 127 3.63 -11.90 27.04
CA GLY A 127 3.03 -10.80 26.28
C GLY A 127 4.03 -10.15 25.32
N ARG A 128 5.26 -9.89 25.77
CA ARG A 128 6.34 -9.41 24.89
C ARG A 128 6.68 -10.39 23.77
N GLN A 129 6.74 -11.69 24.07
CA GLN A 129 6.97 -12.72 23.04
C GLN A 129 5.83 -12.77 22.03
N ILE A 130 4.58 -12.59 22.47
CA ILE A 130 3.41 -12.56 21.57
C ILE A 130 3.48 -11.35 20.65
N ILE A 131 3.80 -10.15 21.15
CA ILE A 131 3.98 -8.96 20.30
C ILE A 131 5.01 -9.23 19.19
N ALA A 132 6.18 -9.74 19.57
CA ALA A 132 7.24 -10.05 18.60
C ALA A 132 6.80 -11.10 17.56
N LYS A 133 6.13 -12.17 18.00
CA LYS A 133 5.62 -13.22 17.10
C LYS A 133 4.48 -12.73 16.21
N GLN A 134 3.65 -11.81 16.70
CA GLN A 134 2.54 -11.26 15.94
C GLN A 134 3.06 -10.41 14.78
N ALA A 135 4.10 -9.61 14.99
CA ALA A 135 4.77 -8.88 13.89
C ALA A 135 5.30 -9.84 12.81
N VAL A 136 6.04 -10.89 13.22
CA VAL A 136 6.57 -11.91 12.29
C VAL A 136 5.45 -12.63 11.55
N TYR A 137 4.38 -13.01 12.25
CA TYR A 137 3.22 -13.68 11.64
C TYR A 137 2.53 -12.79 10.60
N VAL A 138 2.31 -11.51 10.90
CA VAL A 138 1.68 -10.57 9.97
C VAL A 138 2.56 -10.36 8.73
N GLU A 139 3.87 -10.15 8.91
CA GLU A 139 4.82 -9.98 7.80
C GLU A 139 4.85 -11.23 6.90
N GLN A 140 5.00 -12.41 7.51
CA GLN A 140 5.02 -13.67 6.78
C GLN A 140 3.71 -13.90 6.02
N THR A 141 2.56 -13.68 6.67
CA THR A 141 1.25 -13.89 6.03
C THR A 141 1.05 -12.92 4.87
N ALA A 142 1.43 -11.66 5.02
CA ALA A 142 1.32 -10.66 3.96
C ALA A 142 2.16 -11.06 2.73
N ARG A 143 3.42 -11.47 2.94
CA ARG A 143 4.31 -11.92 1.87
C ARG A 143 3.77 -13.16 1.16
N ASP A 144 3.39 -14.18 1.93
CA ASP A 144 2.95 -15.46 1.36
C ASP A 144 1.61 -15.29 0.59
N LEU A 145 0.70 -14.42 1.07
CA LEU A 145 -0.51 -14.05 0.34
C LEU A 145 -0.23 -13.25 -0.93
N ALA A 146 0.72 -12.31 -0.89
CA ALA A 146 1.12 -11.54 -2.07
C ALA A 146 1.67 -12.47 -3.15
N GLU A 147 2.54 -13.42 -2.79
CA GLU A 147 3.09 -14.42 -3.72
C GLU A 147 1.99 -15.29 -4.33
N LEU A 148 1.11 -15.87 -3.50
CA LEU A 148 -0.01 -16.68 -3.96
C LEU A 148 -0.90 -15.91 -4.94
N THR A 149 -1.21 -14.68 -4.60
CA THR A 149 -2.09 -13.80 -5.37
C THR A 149 -1.44 -13.42 -6.69
N GLN A 150 -0.16 -13.02 -6.68
CA GLN A 150 0.60 -12.70 -7.88
C GLN A 150 0.67 -13.90 -8.83
N LYS A 151 0.96 -15.11 -8.33
CA LYS A 151 0.99 -16.33 -9.13
C LYS A 151 -0.36 -16.63 -9.78
N ARG A 152 -1.46 -16.44 -9.04
CA ARG A 152 -2.82 -16.65 -9.57
C ARG A 152 -3.20 -15.62 -10.63
N TYR A 153 -2.88 -14.34 -10.41
CA TYR A 153 -3.12 -13.30 -11.40
C TYR A 153 -2.31 -13.54 -12.67
N ALA A 154 -1.03 -13.88 -12.55
CA ALA A 154 -0.18 -14.18 -13.70
C ALA A 154 -0.76 -15.32 -14.55
N ALA A 155 -1.16 -16.44 -13.91
CA ALA A 155 -1.76 -17.57 -14.61
C ALA A 155 -3.10 -17.22 -15.28
N ALA A 156 -3.96 -16.43 -14.60
CA ALA A 156 -5.23 -15.99 -15.16
C ALA A 156 -5.03 -15.04 -16.36
N ILE A 157 -4.09 -14.11 -16.26
CA ILE A 157 -3.72 -13.21 -17.36
C ILE A 157 -3.19 -14.03 -18.54
N GLU A 158 -2.28 -14.99 -18.30
CA GLU A 158 -1.72 -15.84 -19.35
C GLU A 158 -2.81 -16.64 -20.09
N ALA A 159 -3.81 -17.15 -19.37
CA ALA A 159 -4.92 -17.89 -19.96
C ALA A 159 -5.86 -17.01 -20.81
N GLU A 160 -6.12 -15.77 -20.39
CA GLU A 160 -7.11 -14.88 -21.01
C GLU A 160 -6.51 -13.93 -22.06
N LEU A 161 -5.22 -13.63 -21.97
CA LEU A 161 -4.54 -12.65 -22.83
C LEU A 161 -4.62 -13.02 -24.32
N PRO A 162 -4.42 -14.28 -24.76
CA PRO A 162 -4.51 -14.62 -26.18
C PRO A 162 -5.91 -14.34 -26.77
N GLN A 163 -6.97 -14.71 -26.06
CA GLN A 163 -8.34 -14.46 -26.52
C GLN A 163 -8.65 -12.95 -26.57
N SER A 164 -8.20 -12.21 -25.56
CA SER A 164 -8.38 -10.76 -25.51
C SER A 164 -7.66 -10.06 -26.67
N MET A 165 -6.42 -10.47 -26.95
CA MET A 165 -5.64 -9.95 -28.09
C MET A 165 -6.27 -10.29 -29.44
N ALA A 166 -6.79 -11.51 -29.61
CA ALA A 166 -7.50 -11.89 -30.83
C ALA A 166 -8.75 -11.01 -31.06
N LYS A 167 -9.52 -10.72 -30.00
CA LYS A 167 -10.68 -9.81 -30.07
C LYS A 167 -10.27 -8.39 -30.47
N PHE A 168 -9.20 -7.85 -29.91
CA PHE A 168 -8.67 -6.53 -30.28
C PHE A 168 -8.23 -6.48 -31.76
N GLN A 169 -7.51 -7.49 -32.22
CA GLN A 169 -7.09 -7.58 -33.62
C GLN A 169 -8.29 -7.66 -34.58
N ALA A 170 -9.31 -8.45 -34.24
CA ALA A 170 -10.52 -8.56 -35.05
C ALA A 170 -11.30 -7.23 -35.14
N LEU A 171 -11.34 -6.46 -34.05
CA LEU A 171 -11.95 -5.12 -34.04
C LEU A 171 -11.17 -4.12 -34.91
N ASN A 172 -9.83 -4.15 -34.84
CA ASN A 172 -8.99 -3.29 -35.67
C ASN A 172 -9.06 -3.66 -37.15
N ALA A 173 -9.08 -4.96 -37.48
CA ALA A 173 -9.24 -5.43 -38.86
C ALA A 173 -10.62 -5.07 -39.46
N LYS A 174 -11.68 -5.03 -38.65
CA LYS A 174 -13.01 -4.55 -39.08
C LYS A 174 -13.07 -3.04 -39.33
N LYS A 175 -12.21 -2.25 -38.68
CA LYS A 175 -12.11 -0.79 -38.88
C LYS A 175 -11.26 -0.40 -40.09
N SER A 176 -10.49 -1.32 -40.68
CA SER A 176 -9.78 -1.08 -41.93
C SER A 176 -10.66 -1.46 -43.13
N PRO A 177 -11.11 -0.50 -43.98
CA PRO A 177 -11.79 -0.85 -45.22
C PRO A 177 -10.82 -1.59 -46.13
N LYS A 178 -11.27 -2.69 -46.74
CA LYS A 178 -10.57 -3.35 -47.84
C LYS A 178 -10.16 -2.31 -48.89
N ALA A 179 -8.87 -2.04 -49.00
CA ALA A 179 -8.28 -1.51 -50.23
C ALA A 179 -8.36 -2.62 -51.30
N THR A 180 -9.56 -2.85 -51.83
CA THR A 180 -9.76 -3.74 -52.99
C THR A 180 -9.36 -2.99 -54.25
N THR A 181 -8.09 -3.16 -54.61
CA THR A 181 -7.62 -3.55 -55.94
C THR A 181 -8.57 -3.26 -57.11
N LYS A 182 -8.26 -2.21 -57.88
CA LYS A 182 -8.40 -2.20 -59.34
C LYS A 182 -7.21 -1.47 -59.97
N SER A 183 -6.41 -2.22 -60.72
CA SER A 183 -5.56 -1.76 -61.82
C SER A 183 -5.81 -2.72 -63.00
N PRO A 184 -5.50 -2.39 -64.27
CA PRO A 184 -4.98 -1.14 -64.82
C PRO A 184 -5.76 -0.66 -66.08
N LYS A 185 -5.58 0.60 -66.51
CA LYS A 185 -5.67 0.90 -67.96
C LYS A 185 -4.46 1.72 -68.38
N LYS A 186 -3.58 1.05 -69.14
CA LYS A 186 -2.52 1.63 -69.96
C LYS A 186 -3.08 2.75 -70.84
N THR A 187 -2.43 3.90 -70.80
CA THR A 187 -2.02 4.68 -72.00
C THR A 187 -0.88 5.62 -71.60
N SER A 188 0.33 5.30 -72.03
CA SER A 188 1.45 6.23 -72.25
C SER A 188 1.55 6.49 -73.76
N PRO A 189 2.40 7.43 -74.26
CA PRO A 189 2.89 8.68 -73.68
C PRO A 189 2.76 9.86 -74.68
N LYS A 190 2.92 11.12 -74.24
CA LYS A 190 3.57 12.12 -75.10
C LYS A 190 4.33 13.18 -74.32
N ASN A 191 5.63 12.94 -74.26
CA ASN A 191 6.68 13.90 -74.04
C ASN A 191 6.61 15.01 -75.11
N LYS A 192 6.61 16.28 -74.72
CA LYS A 192 7.18 17.38 -75.51
C LYS A 192 7.62 18.53 -74.59
N GLN A 193 8.90 18.51 -74.34
CA GLN A 193 9.78 19.63 -74.01
C GLN A 193 9.67 20.75 -75.06
N LYS A 194 9.63 22.03 -74.61
CA LYS A 194 10.41 23.21 -75.09
C LYS A 194 9.65 24.55 -75.14
N ALA A 195 10.42 25.58 -74.75
CA ALA A 195 10.32 27.02 -75.07
C ALA A 195 9.19 27.79 -74.34
N LYS A 196 9.43 28.92 -73.68
CA LYS A 196 10.43 29.99 -73.90
C LYS A 196 10.69 30.72 -72.59
#